data_AF-A0A3M2LN85-F1
#
_entry.id   AF-A0A3M2LN85-F1
#
_cell.length_a   1.000
_cell.length_b   1.000
_cell.length_c   1.000
_cell.angle_alpha   90.00
_cell.angle_beta   90.00
_cell.angle_gamma   90.00
#
_symmetry.space_group_name_H-M   'P 1'
#
loop_
_entity.id
_entity.type
_entity.pdbx_description
1 polymer ?
#
loop_
_entity_poly.entity_id
_entity_poly.type
_entity_poly.pdbx_seq_one_letter_code
_entity_poly.pdbx_strand_id
1 'polypeptide(L)'
;MIALVPVAAATLRHRRTAMAGSFTALALGVALIAAVGQLVARVPDPVDPQAPSPAKLLQFMAGLTGLVAVFVVAGTFAFAVAQRRGETALLRAAGATPQQIRALILAESLLVGLTAAVAGAVLSPLPARLLASWLVSEGLAPSGFEPGFGAGPPLLAAVAGLAVALLGAFAASRRA
;
A
#
# COMPACT_ATOMS: atom_id res chain seq x y z
N MET A 1 -18.61 -8.45 -16.40
CA MET A 1 -17.61 -7.70 -15.61
C MET A 1 -17.28 -6.31 -16.16
N ILE A 2 -17.21 -6.10 -17.48
CA ILE A 2 -16.81 -4.80 -18.09
C ILE A 2 -17.83 -3.66 -17.84
N ALA A 3 -19.11 -3.98 -17.61
CA ALA A 3 -20.14 -2.98 -17.32
C ALA A 3 -20.09 -2.36 -15.90
N LEU A 4 -19.29 -2.91 -14.97
CA LEU A 4 -19.22 -2.43 -13.58
C LEU A 4 -18.18 -1.33 -13.37
N VAL A 5 -17.14 -1.26 -14.23
CA VAL A 5 -16.07 -0.26 -14.17
C VAL A 5 -16.57 1.19 -14.32
N PRO A 6 -17.43 1.53 -15.30
CA PRO A 6 -17.93 2.90 -15.44
C PRO A 6 -18.83 3.32 -14.28
N VAL A 7 -19.60 2.39 -13.72
CA VAL A 7 -20.46 2.64 -12.53
C VAL A 7 -19.60 2.90 -11.30
N ALA A 8 -18.57 2.08 -11.06
CA ALA A 8 -17.61 2.25 -9.97
C ALA A 8 -16.82 3.58 -10.08
N ALA A 9 -16.44 3.97 -11.29
CA ALA A 9 -15.78 5.25 -11.56
C ALA A 9 -16.70 6.46 -11.29
N ALA A 10 -18.01 6.32 -11.52
CA ALA A 10 -19.00 7.36 -11.24
C ALA A 10 -19.23 7.52 -9.72
N THR A 11 -19.33 6.44 -8.94
CA THR A 11 -19.49 6.50 -7.47
C THR A 11 -18.28 7.11 -6.77
N LEU A 12 -17.07 6.87 -7.30
CA LEU A 12 -15.82 7.46 -6.77
C LEU A 12 -15.85 8.99 -6.73
N ARG A 13 -16.61 9.63 -7.63
CA ARG A 13 -16.65 11.09 -7.73
C ARG A 13 -17.45 11.75 -6.60
N HIS A 14 -18.43 11.05 -6.02
CA HIS A 14 -19.24 11.57 -4.89
C HIS A 14 -18.63 11.32 -3.51
N ARG A 15 -17.67 10.39 -3.36
CA ARG A 15 -17.08 9.99 -2.06
C ARG A 15 -15.55 10.10 -2.00
N ARG A 16 -15.00 11.13 -2.65
CA ARG A 16 -13.55 11.37 -2.71
C ARG A 16 -12.89 11.39 -1.33
N THR A 17 -13.56 11.86 -0.28
CA THR A 17 -13.00 11.97 1.08
C THR A 17 -12.75 10.62 1.74
N ALA A 18 -13.69 9.67 1.64
CA ALA A 18 -13.53 8.34 2.23
C ALA A 18 -12.47 7.51 1.49
N MET A 19 -12.41 7.64 0.15
CA MET A 19 -11.44 6.91 -0.68
C MET A 19 -10.06 7.58 -0.70
N ALA A 20 -9.98 8.89 -0.45
CA ALA A 20 -8.70 9.60 -0.30
C ALA A 20 -7.89 9.02 0.86
N GLY A 21 -8.55 8.62 1.96
CA GLY A 21 -7.87 7.96 3.07
C GLY A 21 -7.20 6.65 2.64
N SER A 22 -7.96 5.75 1.98
CA SER A 22 -7.43 4.48 1.47
C SER A 22 -6.35 4.66 0.41
N PHE A 23 -6.54 5.62 -0.50
CA PHE A 23 -5.54 5.98 -1.51
C PHE A 23 -4.24 6.46 -0.86
N THR A 24 -4.33 7.40 0.07
CA THR A 24 -3.16 8.01 0.73
C THR A 24 -2.43 6.97 1.58
N ALA A 25 -3.16 6.17 2.35
CA ALA A 25 -2.59 5.10 3.16
C ALA A 25 -1.79 4.10 2.31
N LEU A 26 -2.37 3.65 1.18
CA LEU A 26 -1.68 2.70 0.30
C LEU A 26 -0.53 3.35 -0.48
N ALA A 27 -0.71 4.55 -1.03
CA ALA A 27 0.34 5.23 -1.79
C ALA A 27 1.57 5.51 -0.91
N LEU A 28 1.37 6.03 0.31
CA LEU A 28 2.45 6.24 1.26
C LEU A 28 3.06 4.94 1.77
N GLY A 29 2.23 3.93 2.06
CA GLY A 29 2.71 2.61 2.48
C GLY A 29 3.61 1.97 1.42
N VAL A 30 3.18 1.96 0.16
CA VAL A 30 3.97 1.45 -0.97
C VAL A 30 5.24 2.28 -1.17
N ALA A 31 5.14 3.61 -1.16
CA ALA A 31 6.30 4.48 -1.34
C ALA A 31 7.36 4.26 -0.25
N LEU A 32 6.94 4.11 1.01
CA LEU A 32 7.84 3.91 2.14
C LEU A 32 8.47 2.51 2.14
N ILE A 33 7.69 1.45 1.92
CA ILE A 33 8.23 0.07 1.83
C ILE A 33 9.22 -0.02 0.66
N ALA A 34 8.85 0.52 -0.50
CA ALA A 34 9.71 0.54 -1.68
C ALA A 34 10.99 1.31 -1.41
N ALA A 35 10.91 2.49 -0.80
CA ALA A 35 12.07 3.29 -0.44
C ALA A 35 13.02 2.51 0.47
N VAL A 36 12.51 1.94 1.56
CA VAL A 36 13.35 1.14 2.47
C VAL A 36 13.96 -0.06 1.73
N GLY A 37 13.20 -0.74 0.86
CA GLY A 37 13.71 -1.83 0.04
C GLY A 37 14.83 -1.40 -0.93
N GLN A 38 14.75 -0.19 -1.50
CA GLN A 38 15.81 0.38 -2.34
C GLN A 38 17.10 0.67 -1.56
N LEU A 39 16.98 1.07 -0.29
CA LEU A 39 18.14 1.21 0.59
C LEU A 39 18.73 -0.17 0.95
N VAL A 40 17.90 -1.13 1.35
CA VAL A 40 18.33 -2.50 1.69
C VAL A 40 19.04 -3.17 0.51
N ALA A 41 18.56 -2.97 -0.72
CA ALA A 41 19.15 -3.54 -1.93
C ALA A 41 20.59 -3.05 -2.24
N ARG A 42 21.06 -2.00 -1.56
CA ARG A 42 22.42 -1.45 -1.71
C ARG A 42 23.31 -1.75 -0.52
N VAL A 43 22.78 -2.36 0.54
CA VAL A 43 23.60 -2.82 1.65
C VAL A 43 24.26 -4.14 1.24
N PRO A 44 25.60 -4.24 1.27
CA PRO A 44 26.28 -5.50 0.98
C PRO A 44 25.79 -6.62 1.90
N ASP A 45 25.62 -7.82 1.36
CA ASP A 45 25.27 -8.99 2.16
C ASP A 45 26.30 -9.19 3.29
N PRO A 46 25.86 -9.40 4.54
CA PRO A 46 26.79 -9.62 5.63
C PRO A 46 27.58 -10.92 5.40
N VAL A 47 28.89 -10.79 5.26
CA VAL A 47 29.83 -11.94 5.13
C VAL A 47 29.81 -12.82 6.39
N ASP A 48 29.47 -12.24 7.55
CA ASP A 48 29.31 -12.94 8.83
C ASP A 48 27.88 -12.74 9.39
N PRO A 49 27.08 -13.81 9.57
CA PRO A 49 25.74 -13.77 10.16
C PRO A 49 25.68 -13.21 11.59
N GLN A 50 26.79 -13.12 12.33
CA GLN A 50 26.83 -12.64 13.72
C GLN A 50 27.43 -11.25 13.89
N ALA A 51 28.05 -10.67 12.85
CA ALA A 51 28.60 -9.31 12.94
C ALA A 51 27.49 -8.27 13.26
N PRO A 52 27.73 -7.31 14.17
CA PRO A 52 26.86 -6.16 14.40
C PRO A 52 26.95 -5.22 13.18
N SER A 53 26.19 -5.54 12.13
CA SER A 53 26.17 -4.78 10.89
C SER A 53 24.96 -3.84 10.83
N PRO A 54 25.13 -2.59 10.37
CA PRO A 54 24.02 -1.67 10.08
C PRO A 54 22.93 -2.27 9.18
N ALA A 55 23.31 -3.28 8.38
CA ALA A 55 22.41 -4.07 7.55
C ALA A 55 21.26 -4.72 8.33
N LYS A 56 21.55 -5.34 9.48
CA LYS A 56 20.54 -6.03 10.29
C LYS A 56 19.52 -5.06 10.87
N LEU A 57 19.97 -3.89 11.30
CA LEU A 57 19.09 -2.84 11.81
C LEU A 57 18.15 -2.35 10.70
N LEU A 58 18.68 -2.09 9.51
CA LEU A 58 17.87 -1.66 8.37
C LEU A 58 16.87 -2.73 7.92
N GLN A 59 17.28 -4.00 7.88
CA GLN A 59 16.39 -5.13 7.57
C GLN A 59 15.27 -5.29 8.62
N PHE A 60 15.60 -5.18 9.91
CA PHE A 60 14.62 -5.23 10.98
C PHE A 60 13.61 -4.07 10.89
N MET A 61 14.10 -2.84 10.65
CA MET A 61 13.25 -1.66 10.43
C MET A 61 12.39 -1.79 9.17
N ALA A 62 12.90 -2.41 8.11
CA ALA A 62 12.14 -2.72 6.91
C ALA A 62 10.98 -3.68 7.21
N GLY A 63 11.25 -4.74 7.99
CA GLY A 63 10.23 -5.68 8.45
C GLY A 63 9.15 -5.00 9.30
N LEU A 64 9.56 -4.16 10.26
CA LEU A 64 8.63 -3.42 11.12
C LEU A 64 7.76 -2.45 10.32
N THR A 65 8.37 -1.72 9.38
CA THR A 65 7.68 -0.80 8.48
C THR A 65 6.65 -1.54 7.62
N GLY A 66 7.04 -2.69 7.06
CA GLY A 66 6.13 -3.57 6.32
C GLY A 66 4.94 -4.02 7.18
N LEU A 67 5.19 -4.46 8.41
CA LEU A 67 4.14 -4.88 9.34
C LEU A 67 3.15 -3.74 9.61
N VAL A 68 3.64 -2.56 9.99
CA VAL A 68 2.80 -1.39 10.28
C VAL A 68 1.99 -0.98 9.05
N ALA A 69 2.63 -0.92 7.87
CA ALA A 69 1.97 -0.60 6.62
C ALA A 69 0.84 -1.59 6.30
N VAL A 70 1.03 -2.89 6.55
CA VAL A 70 -0.02 -3.90 6.36
C VAL A 70 -1.25 -3.57 7.21
N PHE A 71 -1.07 -3.29 8.49
CA PHE A 71 -2.19 -2.94 9.39
C PHE A 71 -2.88 -1.64 8.98
N VAL A 72 -2.12 -0.60 8.65
CA VAL A 72 -2.67 0.69 8.24
C VAL A 72 -3.47 0.55 6.95
N VAL A 73 -2.92 -0.11 5.94
CA VAL A 73 -3.60 -0.31 4.64
C VAL A 73 -4.84 -1.18 4.81
N ALA A 74 -4.71 -2.37 5.41
CA ALA A 74 -5.84 -3.28 5.60
C ALA A 74 -6.96 -2.64 6.42
N GLY A 75 -6.60 -1.98 7.53
CA GLY A 75 -7.55 -1.29 8.41
C GLY A 75 -8.27 -0.14 7.70
N THR A 76 -7.55 0.66 6.92
CA THR A 76 -8.13 1.80 6.20
C THR A 76 -9.09 1.35 5.10
N PHE A 77 -8.74 0.32 4.32
CA PHE A 77 -9.65 -0.25 3.32
C PHE A 77 -10.86 -0.93 3.97
N ALA A 78 -10.65 -1.70 5.04
CA ALA A 78 -11.73 -2.33 5.79
C ALA A 78 -12.71 -1.30 6.36
N PHE A 79 -12.18 -0.20 6.91
CA PHE A 79 -12.96 0.92 7.44
C PHE A 79 -13.75 1.64 6.34
N ALA A 80 -13.13 1.93 5.20
CA ALA A 80 -13.79 2.55 4.05
C ALA A 80 -14.97 1.71 3.54
N VAL A 81 -14.85 0.38 3.55
CA VAL A 81 -15.94 -0.54 3.24
C VAL A 81 -17.00 -0.55 4.34
N ALA A 82 -16.62 -0.57 5.62
CA ALA A 82 -17.54 -0.59 6.74
C ALA A 82 -18.44 0.66 6.82
N GLN A 83 -17.98 1.81 6.33
CA GLN A 83 -18.79 3.03 6.23
C GLN A 83 -19.90 2.97 5.16
N ARG A 84 -19.96 1.92 4.33
CA ARG A 84 -20.93 1.79 3.22
C ARG A 84 -22.22 1.04 3.58
N ARG A 85 -22.48 0.77 4.87
CA ARG A 85 -23.66 0.01 5.33
C ARG A 85 -25.00 0.57 4.81
N GLY A 86 -25.17 1.89 4.81
CA GLY A 86 -26.41 2.53 4.33
C GLY A 86 -26.70 2.28 2.85
N GLU A 87 -25.67 2.35 1.99
CA GLU A 87 -25.81 2.09 0.56
C GLU A 87 -26.09 0.61 0.28
N THR A 88 -25.43 -0.29 1.02
CA THR A 88 -25.68 -1.73 0.87
C THR A 88 -27.10 -2.11 1.28
N ALA A 89 -27.70 -1.41 2.26
CA ALA A 89 -29.09 -1.62 2.64
C ALA A 89 -30.06 -1.17 1.53
N LEU A 90 -29.80 -0.01 0.91
CA LEU A 90 -30.61 0.49 -0.22
C LEU A 90 -30.51 -0.42 -1.44
N LEU A 91 -29.31 -0.90 -1.77
CA LEU A 91 -29.12 -1.84 -2.89
C LEU A 91 -29.85 -3.17 -2.64
N ARG A 92 -29.84 -3.68 -1.40
CA ARG A 92 -30.61 -4.87 -1.02
C ARG A 92 -32.12 -4.64 -1.14
N ALA A 93 -32.61 -3.46 -0.75
CA ALA A 93 -34.03 -3.09 -0.94
C ALA A 93 -34.43 -3.03 -2.42
N ALA A 94 -33.49 -2.67 -3.30
CA ALA A 94 -33.65 -2.69 -4.75
C ALA A 94 -33.44 -4.09 -5.39
N GLY A 95 -33.22 -5.14 -4.60
CA GLY A 95 -33.08 -6.53 -5.08
C GLY A 95 -31.66 -6.96 -5.45
N ALA A 96 -30.62 -6.17 -5.12
CA ALA A 96 -29.24 -6.57 -5.40
C ALA A 96 -28.81 -7.78 -4.54
N THR A 97 -28.11 -8.73 -5.14
CA THR A 97 -27.63 -9.91 -4.43
C THR A 97 -26.34 -9.61 -3.64
N PRO A 98 -26.06 -10.33 -2.53
CA PRO A 98 -24.84 -10.14 -1.75
C PRO A 98 -23.56 -10.32 -2.57
N GLN A 99 -23.59 -11.18 -3.59
CA GLN A 99 -22.46 -11.39 -4.50
C GLN A 99 -22.22 -10.17 -5.40
N GLN A 100 -23.28 -9.55 -5.92
CA GLN A 100 -23.17 -8.32 -6.73
C GLN A 100 -22.59 -7.16 -5.91
N ILE A 101 -23.03 -7.00 -4.66
CA ILE A 101 -22.52 -5.97 -3.75
C ILE A 101 -21.03 -6.17 -3.48
N ARG A 102 -20.60 -7.40 -3.15
CA ARG A 102 -19.19 -7.71 -2.91
C ARG A 102 -18.32 -7.47 -4.15
N ALA A 103 -18.78 -7.90 -5.33
CA ALA A 103 -18.07 -7.68 -6.58
C ALA A 103 -17.89 -6.18 -6.89
N LEU A 104 -18.90 -5.35 -6.61
CA LEU A 104 -18.83 -3.90 -6.79
C LEU A 104 -17.81 -3.27 -5.85
N ILE A 105 -17.85 -3.60 -4.55
CA ILE A 105 -16.92 -3.07 -3.55
C ILE A 105 -15.47 -3.45 -3.88
N LEU A 106 -15.24 -4.70 -4.30
CA LEU A 106 -13.91 -5.15 -4.70
C LEU A 106 -13.43 -4.45 -5.98
N ALA A 107 -14.32 -4.22 -6.95
CA ALA A 107 -13.96 -3.47 -8.16
C ALA A 107 -13.57 -2.03 -7.85
N GLU A 108 -14.30 -1.33 -6.98
CA GLU A 108 -13.95 0.02 -6.52
C GLU A 108 -12.61 0.02 -5.76
N SER A 109 -12.44 -0.94 -4.84
CA SER A 109 -11.20 -1.09 -4.06
C SER A 109 -10.00 -1.39 -4.96
N LEU A 110 -10.20 -2.18 -6.02
CA LEU A 110 -9.17 -2.48 -7.01
C LEU A 110 -8.77 -1.24 -7.81
N LEU A 111 -9.73 -0.42 -8.26
CA LEU A 111 -9.44 0.80 -9.01
C LEU A 111 -8.63 1.81 -8.17
N VAL A 112 -9.06 2.04 -6.93
CA VAL A 112 -8.33 2.91 -5.99
C VAL A 112 -6.98 2.30 -5.63
N GLY A 113 -6.95 1.00 -5.37
CA GLY A 113 -5.75 0.27 -5.00
C GLY A 113 -4.67 0.33 -6.08
N LEU A 114 -5.06 0.09 -7.33
CA LEU A 114 -4.13 0.06 -8.46
C LEU A 114 -3.54 1.45 -8.72
N THR A 115 -4.37 2.49 -8.71
CA THR A 115 -3.90 3.87 -8.89
C THR A 115 -3.01 4.34 -7.75
N ALA A 116 -3.33 4.00 -6.51
CA ALA A 116 -2.50 4.30 -5.34
C ALA A 116 -1.17 3.52 -5.35
N ALA A 117 -1.19 2.25 -5.71
CA ALA A 117 0.02 1.42 -5.78
C ALA A 117 0.99 1.92 -6.87
N VAL A 118 0.46 2.29 -8.05
CA VAL A 118 1.27 2.92 -9.11
C VAL A 118 1.82 4.26 -8.63
N ALA A 119 1.00 5.12 -8.02
CA ALA A 119 1.46 6.40 -7.50
C ALA A 119 2.56 6.21 -6.44
N GLY A 120 2.38 5.30 -5.49
CA GLY A 120 3.37 5.00 -4.45
C GLY A 120 4.68 4.47 -5.03
N ALA A 121 4.62 3.55 -6.00
CA ALA A 121 5.80 3.02 -6.67
C ALA A 121 6.56 4.09 -7.47
N VAL A 122 5.85 4.99 -8.14
CA VAL A 122 6.45 6.11 -8.89
C VAL A 122 7.06 7.15 -7.95
N LEU A 123 6.42 7.39 -6.79
CA LEU A 123 6.87 8.37 -5.81
C LEU A 123 8.00 7.87 -4.92
N SER A 124 8.22 6.56 -4.79
CA SER A 124 9.21 5.96 -3.87
C SER A 124 10.66 6.45 -4.00
N PRO A 125 11.18 6.84 -5.17
CA PRO A 125 12.55 7.37 -5.28
C PRO A 125 12.79 8.62 -4.43
N LEU A 126 11.75 9.44 -4.19
CA LEU A 126 11.85 10.66 -3.40
C LEU A 126 12.16 10.36 -1.92
N PRO A 127 11.34 9.61 -1.17
CA PRO A 127 11.66 9.23 0.21
C PRO A 127 12.94 8.39 0.29
N ALA A 128 13.27 7.57 -0.72
CA ALA A 128 14.52 6.81 -0.73
C ALA A 128 15.75 7.73 -0.69
N ARG A 129 15.77 8.79 -1.51
CA ARG A 129 16.85 9.78 -1.53
C ARG A 129 16.91 10.57 -0.22
N LEU A 130 15.76 10.98 0.30
CA LEU A 130 15.68 11.71 1.57
C LEU A 130 16.23 10.86 2.73
N LEU A 131 15.80 9.61 2.84
CA LEU A 131 16.29 8.68 3.86
C LEU A 131 17.78 8.41 3.72
N ALA A 132 18.28 8.21 2.49
CA ALA A 132 19.71 8.02 2.25
C ALA A 132 20.52 9.25 2.68
N SER A 133 20.09 10.47 2.33
CA SER A 133 20.78 11.69 2.76
C SER A 133 20.78 11.86 4.28
N TRP A 134 19.68 11.49 4.94
CA TRP A 134 19.57 11.53 6.40
C TRP A 134 20.50 10.52 7.08
N LEU A 135 20.57 9.29 6.56
CA LEU A 135 21.51 8.27 7.05
C LEU A 135 22.97 8.72 6.92
N VAL A 136 23.32 9.40 5.82
CA VAL A 136 24.66 9.96 5.63
C VAL A 136 24.94 11.10 6.61
N SER A 137 23.96 11.99 6.87
CA SER A 137 24.14 13.09 7.82
C SER A 137 24.32 12.62 9.26
N GLU A 138 23.72 11.49 9.63
CA GLU A 138 23.84 10.87 10.96
C GLU A 138 25.09 9.96 11.08
N GLY A 139 25.92 9.87 10.03
CA GLY A 139 27.10 9.01 10.01
C GLY A 139 26.80 7.51 9.97
N LEU A 140 25.56 7.12 9.65
CA LEU A 140 25.09 5.73 9.58
C LEU A 140 25.38 5.08 8.21
N ALA A 141 25.72 5.88 7.19
CA ALA A 141 26.06 5.41 5.85
C ALA A 141 27.28 6.17 5.27
N PRO A 142 28.10 5.53 4.40
CA PRO A 142 29.25 6.17 3.77
C PRO A 142 28.86 7.37 2.89
N SER A 143 29.78 8.33 2.74
CA SER A 143 29.64 9.43 1.79
C SER A 143 29.58 8.88 0.35
N GLY A 144 28.43 9.05 -0.30
CA GLY A 144 28.15 8.48 -1.62
C GLY A 144 27.20 7.27 -1.62
N PHE A 145 26.59 6.93 -0.48
CA PHE A 145 25.51 5.92 -0.45
C PHE A 145 24.30 6.41 -1.25
N GLU A 146 24.02 5.75 -2.38
CA GLU A 146 22.84 6.00 -3.21
C GLU A 146 21.86 4.82 -3.17
N PRO A 147 20.54 5.09 -3.09
CA PRO A 147 19.52 4.05 -3.20
C PRO A 147 19.61 3.23 -4.49
N GLY A 148 19.25 1.96 -4.43
CA GLY A 148 19.17 1.11 -5.61
C GLY A 148 17.91 1.40 -6.41
N PHE A 149 18.04 2.06 -7.57
CA PHE A 149 16.89 2.40 -8.43
C PHE A 149 16.35 1.23 -9.27
N GLY A 150 16.49 -0.02 -8.79
CA GLY A 150 15.88 -1.18 -9.42
C GLY A 150 14.36 -1.16 -9.32
N ALA A 151 13.68 -1.70 -10.33
CA ALA A 151 12.21 -1.83 -10.33
C ALA A 151 11.70 -2.90 -9.34
N GLY A 152 12.58 -3.75 -8.80
CA GLY A 152 12.23 -4.86 -7.90
C GLY A 152 11.49 -4.41 -6.64
N PRO A 153 12.11 -3.61 -5.74
CA PRO A 153 11.46 -3.14 -4.52
C PRO A 153 10.12 -2.41 -4.73
N PRO A 154 9.99 -1.43 -5.65
CA PRO A 154 8.71 -0.76 -5.87
C PRO A 154 7.63 -1.69 -6.44
N LEU A 155 7.99 -2.63 -7.32
CA LEU A 155 7.03 -3.61 -7.84
C LEU A 155 6.53 -4.55 -6.74
N LEU A 156 7.44 -5.09 -5.92
CA LEU A 156 7.09 -5.96 -4.80
C LEU A 156 6.20 -5.24 -3.78
N ALA A 157 6.56 -4.00 -3.42
CA ALA A 157 5.76 -3.17 -2.51
C ALA A 157 4.36 -2.89 -3.08
N ALA A 158 4.25 -2.55 -4.36
CA ALA A 158 2.98 -2.28 -5.03
C ALA A 158 2.07 -3.52 -5.05
N VAL A 159 2.61 -4.69 -5.42
CA VAL A 159 1.86 -5.96 -5.45
C VAL A 159 1.42 -6.37 -4.05
N ALA A 160 2.34 -6.33 -3.07
CA ALA A 160 2.02 -6.70 -1.69
C ALA A 160 1.00 -5.73 -1.07
N GLY A 161 1.18 -4.42 -1.25
CA GLY A 161 0.26 -3.40 -0.76
C GLY A 161 -1.14 -3.53 -1.38
N LEU A 162 -1.22 -3.74 -2.69
CA LEU A 162 -2.49 -3.98 -3.38
C LEU A 162 -3.19 -5.25 -2.85
N ALA A 163 -2.45 -6.34 -2.67
CA ALA A 163 -3.00 -7.58 -2.12
C ALA A 163 -3.57 -7.34 -0.71
N VAL A 164 -2.84 -6.65 0.16
CA VAL A 164 -3.29 -6.32 1.52
C VAL A 164 -4.54 -5.44 1.50
N ALA A 165 -4.58 -4.42 0.64
CA ALA A 165 -5.75 -3.55 0.48
C ALA A 165 -7.00 -4.35 0.07
N LEU A 166 -6.86 -5.23 -0.92
CA LEU A 166 -7.95 -6.09 -1.38
C LEU A 166 -8.39 -7.10 -0.33
N LEU A 167 -7.46 -7.69 0.41
CA LEU A 167 -7.78 -8.59 1.52
C LEU A 167 -8.53 -7.87 2.64
N GLY A 168 -8.12 -6.65 3.00
CA GLY A 168 -8.81 -5.80 3.98
C GLY A 168 -10.24 -5.46 3.54
N ALA A 169 -10.40 -5.00 2.30
CA ALA A 169 -11.70 -4.70 1.71
C ALA A 169 -12.61 -5.95 1.65
N PHE A 170 -12.04 -7.09 1.23
CA PHE A 170 -12.75 -8.36 1.15
C PHE A 170 -13.22 -8.84 2.52
N ALA A 171 -12.34 -8.84 3.52
CA ALA A 171 -12.65 -9.25 4.87
C ALA A 171 -13.79 -8.42 5.47
N ALA A 172 -13.80 -7.10 5.23
CA ALA A 172 -14.89 -6.22 5.64
C ALA A 172 -16.19 -6.51 4.88
N SER A 173 -16.12 -6.72 3.56
CA SER A 173 -17.29 -7.00 2.71
C SER A 173 -18.00 -8.33 3.03
N ARG A 174 -17.28 -9.29 3.65
CA ARG A 174 -17.86 -10.56 4.09
C ARG A 174 -18.70 -10.42 5.36
N ARG A 175 -18.37 -9.43 6.21
CA ARG A 175 -19.05 -9.18 7.50
C ARG A 175 -20.29 -8.27 7.37
N ALA A 176 -20.47 -7.61 6.22
CA ALA A 176 -21.59 -6.71 5.92
C ALA A 176 -22.70 -7.43 5.13
#